data_AF-A0A2P5F832-F1
#
_entry.id   AF-A0A2P5F832-F1
#
_cell.length_a   1.000
_cell.length_b   1.000
_cell.length_c   1.000
_cell.angle_alpha   90.00
_cell.angle_beta   90.00
_cell.angle_gamma   90.00
#
_symmetry.space_group_name_H-M   'P 1'
#
loop_
_entity.id
_entity.type
_entity.pdbx_description
1 polymer ?
#
loop_
_entity_poly.entity_id
_entity_poly.type
_entity_poly.pdbx_seq_one_letter_code
_entity_poly.pdbx_strand_id
1 'polypeptide(L)'
;MLYHFATTACDIALVVVTGDRGLCGSFNNSIIQKAESRIAELKELGLNYTVISVGKKGNSYFLRRPYIPVDKFLEGGSLPTAKEAQAIADDVFSLFVSEEVDKVELLYTKFVSLVKSDPVIHTLLPLSPKGEICDVNGVCVDAAEDEFFRLTYLLLRFV
;
A
#
# COMPACT_ATOMS: atom_id res chain seq x y z
N MET A 1 9.37 -17.87 17.03
CA MET A 1 10.38 -17.60 15.99
C MET A 1 10.16 -16.16 15.57
N LEU A 2 10.80 -15.22 16.28
CA LEU A 2 10.65 -13.79 16.05
C LEU A 2 11.56 -13.44 14.87
N TYR A 3 10.97 -12.89 13.80
CA TYR A 3 11.70 -12.45 12.62
C TYR A 3 12.75 -11.42 13.05
N HIS A 4 14.01 -11.75 12.83
CA HIS A 4 15.17 -10.92 13.14
C HIS A 4 15.67 -10.38 11.80
N PHE A 5 15.28 -9.14 11.45
CA PHE A 5 15.77 -8.48 10.24
C PHE A 5 16.97 -7.60 10.59
N ALA A 6 18.12 -7.98 10.04
CA ALA A 6 19.37 -7.26 10.14
C ALA A 6 19.46 -6.23 9.00
N THR A 7 19.64 -4.94 9.34
CA THR A 7 20.45 -3.91 8.64
C THR A 7 20.43 -3.73 7.10
N THR A 8 19.60 -4.43 6.33
CA THR A 8 19.42 -4.24 4.88
C THR A 8 18.19 -3.38 4.60
N ALA A 9 18.25 -2.52 3.59
CA ALA A 9 17.18 -1.60 3.22
C ALA A 9 15.84 -2.35 3.10
N CYS A 10 14.81 -1.87 3.80
CA CYS A 10 13.48 -2.46 3.74
C CYS A 10 12.81 -2.05 2.42
N ASP A 11 12.53 -3.02 1.55
CA ASP A 11 11.91 -2.82 0.25
C ASP A 11 10.37 -2.90 0.39
N ILE A 12 9.67 -1.83 0.04
CA ILE A 12 8.23 -1.70 0.28
C ILE A 12 7.43 -1.73 -1.03
N ALA A 13 6.51 -2.69 -1.17
CA ALA A 13 5.53 -2.70 -2.26
C ALA A 13 4.32 -1.85 -1.92
N LEU A 14 4.02 -0.86 -2.77
CA LEU A 14 2.82 -0.03 -2.71
C LEU A 14 1.81 -0.52 -3.76
N VAL A 15 0.78 -1.25 -3.32
CA VAL A 15 -0.31 -1.72 -4.17
C VAL A 15 -1.35 -0.59 -4.28
N VAL A 16 -1.32 0.16 -5.38
CA VAL A 16 -2.17 1.34 -5.58
C VAL A 16 -3.38 0.98 -6.42
N VAL A 17 -4.56 0.97 -5.79
CA VAL A 17 -5.83 0.60 -6.43
C VAL A 17 -6.58 1.85 -6.90
N THR A 18 -6.85 1.89 -8.20
CA THR A 18 -7.59 2.97 -8.86
C THR A 18 -8.74 2.43 -9.70
N GLY A 19 -9.71 3.29 -10.00
CA GLY A 19 -10.85 2.96 -10.87
C GLY A 19 -10.62 3.31 -12.34
N ASP A 20 -11.45 2.72 -13.20
CA ASP A 20 -11.38 2.88 -14.66
C ASP A 20 -12.11 4.11 -15.22
N ARG A 21 -13.11 4.64 -14.50
CA ARG A 21 -13.99 5.70 -15.03
C ARG A 21 -13.43 7.10 -14.72
N GLY A 22 -13.24 7.89 -15.77
CA GLY A 22 -12.67 9.25 -15.71
C GLY A 22 -13.56 10.34 -15.08
N LEU A 23 -14.81 10.03 -14.72
CA LEU A 23 -15.77 10.99 -14.17
C LEU A 23 -15.75 11.09 -12.63
N CYS A 24 -15.06 10.18 -11.95
CA CYS A 24 -14.87 10.23 -10.49
C CYS A 24 -13.55 10.95 -10.15
N GLY A 25 -13.44 12.21 -10.58
CA GLY A 25 -12.19 12.97 -10.58
C GLY A 25 -11.51 13.06 -9.21
N SER A 26 -12.26 13.33 -8.15
CA SER A 26 -11.74 13.38 -6.78
C SER A 26 -11.28 12.02 -6.27
N PHE A 27 -12.07 10.95 -6.49
CA PHE A 27 -11.79 9.61 -6.01
C PHE A 27 -10.40 9.10 -6.43
N ASN A 28 -10.12 9.10 -7.75
CA ASN A 28 -8.84 8.60 -8.25
C ASN A 28 -7.67 9.54 -7.92
N ASN A 29 -7.90 10.85 -7.96
CA ASN A 29 -6.83 11.80 -7.65
C ASN A 29 -6.43 11.73 -6.17
N SER A 30 -7.39 11.55 -5.26
CA SER A 30 -7.12 11.47 -3.83
C SER A 30 -6.24 10.28 -3.46
N ILE A 31 -6.48 9.09 -4.02
CA ILE A 31 -5.62 7.92 -3.73
C ILE A 31 -4.23 8.04 -4.38
N ILE A 32 -4.15 8.64 -5.57
CA ILE A 32 -2.87 8.91 -6.23
C ILE A 32 -2.04 9.92 -5.42
N GLN A 33 -2.67 10.99 -4.91
CA GLN A 33 -2.01 11.97 -4.04
C GLN A 33 -1.52 11.30 -2.76
N LYS A 34 -2.32 10.45 -2.13
CA LYS A 34 -1.93 9.66 -0.96
C LYS A 34 -0.70 8.77 -1.26
N ALA A 35 -0.67 8.13 -2.43
CA ALA A 35 0.46 7.32 -2.87
C ALA A 35 1.72 8.16 -3.07
N GLU A 36 1.63 9.35 -3.67
CA GLU A 36 2.77 10.25 -3.81
C GLU A 36 3.29 10.75 -2.47
N SER A 37 2.40 11.09 -1.53
CA SER A 37 2.79 11.45 -0.16
C SER A 37 3.56 10.31 0.50
N ARG A 38 3.06 9.07 0.40
CA ARG A 38 3.76 7.90 0.97
C ARG A 38 5.11 7.67 0.30
N ILE A 39 5.20 7.80 -1.01
CA ILE A 39 6.47 7.72 -1.75
C ILE A 39 7.47 8.78 -1.26
N ALA A 40 7.01 10.01 -1.01
CA ALA A 40 7.87 11.07 -0.47
C ALA A 40 8.38 10.72 0.93
N GLU A 41 7.50 10.24 1.82
CA GLU A 41 7.88 9.78 3.16
C GLU A 41 8.93 8.66 3.11
N LEU A 42 8.73 7.64 2.26
CA LEU A 42 9.67 6.52 2.13
C LEU A 42 11.04 6.99 1.63
N LYS A 43 11.07 7.95 0.69
CA LYS A 43 12.32 8.57 0.24
C LYS A 43 13.03 9.35 1.33
N GLU A 44 12.29 10.12 2.12
CA GLU A 44 12.84 10.87 3.26
C GLU A 44 13.45 9.94 4.31
N LEU A 45 12.84 8.76 4.52
CA LEU A 45 13.35 7.71 5.39
C LEU A 45 14.52 6.90 4.78
N GLY A 46 14.89 7.16 3.52
CA GLY A 46 15.95 6.42 2.82
C GLY A 46 15.58 4.97 2.48
N LEU A 47 14.28 4.69 2.38
CA LEU A 47 13.74 3.36 2.09
C LEU A 47 13.45 3.21 0.62
N ASN A 48 13.67 1.99 0.14
CA ASN A 48 13.31 1.62 -1.21
C ASN A 48 11.82 1.28 -1.29
N TYR A 49 11.27 1.46 -2.48
CA TYR A 49 9.88 1.13 -2.73
C TYR A 49 9.67 0.75 -4.20
N THR A 50 8.61 0.01 -4.46
CA THR A 50 8.09 -0.25 -5.79
C THR A 50 6.57 -0.10 -5.80
N VAL A 51 6.00 0.27 -6.94
CA VAL A 51 4.55 0.40 -7.11
C VAL A 51 4.00 -0.81 -7.86
N ILE A 52 2.90 -1.36 -7.38
CA ILE A 52 2.04 -2.26 -8.14
C ILE A 52 0.75 -1.48 -8.43
N SER A 53 0.59 -1.05 -9.67
CA SER A 53 -0.54 -0.20 -10.06
C SER A 53 -1.69 -1.08 -10.53
N VAL A 54 -2.86 -0.92 -9.92
CA VAL A 54 -4.09 -1.64 -10.28
C VAL A 54 -5.13 -0.65 -10.80
N GLY A 55 -5.63 -0.89 -12.01
CA GLY A 55 -6.67 -0.09 -12.66
C GLY A 55 -6.14 0.96 -13.64
N LYS A 56 -6.96 1.31 -14.64
CA LYS A 56 -6.51 2.08 -15.82
C LYS A 56 -6.00 3.48 -15.48
N LYS A 57 -6.59 4.13 -14.48
CA LYS A 57 -6.24 5.51 -14.12
C LYS A 57 -4.85 5.58 -13.47
N GLY A 58 -4.56 4.70 -12.52
CA GLY A 58 -3.25 4.52 -11.91
C GLY A 58 -2.21 4.12 -12.96
N ASN A 59 -2.54 3.15 -13.81
CA ASN A 59 -1.64 2.70 -14.87
C ASN A 59 -1.24 3.85 -15.79
N SER A 60 -2.22 4.61 -16.28
CA SER A 60 -1.97 5.80 -17.10
C SER A 60 -1.18 6.90 -16.36
N TYR A 61 -1.35 6.99 -15.04
CA TYR A 61 -0.67 7.98 -14.21
C TYR A 61 0.82 7.67 -14.05
N PHE A 62 1.14 6.44 -13.62
CA PHE A 62 2.52 6.02 -13.34
C PHE A 62 3.32 5.76 -14.62
N LEU A 63 2.69 5.30 -15.71
CA LEU A 63 3.35 5.21 -17.02
C LEU A 63 3.94 6.54 -17.50
N ARG A 64 3.32 7.67 -17.12
CA ARG A 64 3.80 9.02 -17.47
C ARG A 64 4.90 9.53 -16.53
N ARG A 65 5.29 8.74 -15.53
CA ARG A 65 6.22 9.12 -14.45
C ARG A 65 7.26 8.01 -14.26
N PRO A 66 8.17 7.82 -15.25
CA PRO A 66 9.14 6.73 -15.23
C PRO A 66 10.17 6.81 -14.09
N TYR A 67 10.21 7.94 -13.36
CA TYR A 67 11.03 8.10 -12.15
C TYR A 67 10.42 7.41 -10.91
N ILE A 68 9.18 6.93 -11.00
CA ILE A 68 8.54 6.09 -9.98
C ILE A 68 8.71 4.64 -10.45
N PRO A 69 9.44 3.79 -9.72
CA PRO A 69 9.56 2.38 -10.07
C PRO A 69 8.19 1.70 -9.96
N VAL A 70 7.79 1.01 -11.03
CA VAL A 70 6.56 0.22 -11.08
C VAL A 70 6.94 -1.19 -11.47
N ASP A 71 6.62 -2.16 -10.61
CA ASP A 71 6.83 -3.58 -10.87
C ASP A 71 5.80 -4.10 -11.89
N LYS A 72 4.52 -3.83 -11.63
CA LYS A 72 3.41 -4.33 -12.44
C LYS A 72 2.32 -3.29 -12.67
N PHE A 73 1.74 -3.37 -13.87
CA PHE A 73 0.50 -2.70 -14.25
C PHE A 73 -0.58 -3.75 -14.43
N LEU A 74 -1.55 -3.77 -13.52
CA LEU A 74 -2.66 -4.72 -13.51
C LEU A 74 -3.94 -3.99 -13.90
N GLU A 75 -4.82 -4.65 -14.64
CA GLU A 75 -6.14 -4.10 -14.96
C GLU A 75 -7.15 -4.44 -13.86
N GLY A 76 -7.97 -3.46 -13.49
CA GLY A 76 -9.09 -3.66 -12.58
C GLY A 76 -10.37 -3.87 -13.38
N GLY A 77 -11.08 -4.96 -13.12
CA GLY A 77 -12.39 -5.19 -13.71
C GLY A 77 -13.41 -4.11 -13.26
N SER A 78 -14.35 -3.76 -14.14
CA SER A 78 -15.47 -2.85 -13.78
C SER A 78 -16.38 -3.41 -12.69
N LEU A 79 -16.34 -4.74 -12.53
CA LEU A 79 -16.89 -5.52 -11.43
C LEU A 79 -15.79 -6.51 -11.01
N PRO A 80 -14.95 -6.17 -10.02
CA PRO A 80 -13.84 -7.03 -9.64
C PRO A 80 -14.39 -8.38 -9.17
N THR A 81 -13.88 -9.45 -9.78
CA THR A 81 -14.21 -10.83 -9.41
C THR A 81 -13.26 -11.33 -8.34
N ALA A 82 -13.70 -12.30 -7.53
CA ALA A 82 -12.83 -12.97 -6.56
C ALA A 82 -11.58 -13.58 -7.24
N LYS A 83 -11.71 -14.03 -8.49
CA LYS A 83 -10.61 -14.59 -9.27
C LYS A 83 -9.54 -13.55 -9.61
N GLU A 84 -9.95 -12.36 -10.03
CA GLU A 84 -9.00 -11.26 -10.31
C GLU A 84 -8.33 -10.78 -9.03
N ALA A 85 -9.08 -10.65 -7.93
CA ALA A 85 -8.52 -10.31 -6.63
C ALA A 85 -7.50 -11.37 -6.16
N GLN A 86 -7.81 -12.66 -6.33
CA GLN A 86 -6.89 -13.74 -5.99
C GLN A 86 -5.60 -13.68 -6.83
N ALA A 87 -5.70 -13.42 -8.13
CA ALA A 87 -4.52 -13.30 -8.99
C ALA A 87 -3.60 -12.14 -8.54
N ILE A 88 -4.18 -10.99 -8.17
CA ILE A 88 -3.41 -9.86 -7.61
C ILE A 88 -2.78 -10.25 -6.28
N ALA A 89 -3.53 -10.94 -5.41
CA ALA A 89 -3.04 -11.39 -4.11
C ALA A 89 -1.88 -12.39 -4.25
N ASP A 90 -1.98 -13.35 -5.18
CA ASP A 90 -0.95 -14.34 -5.45
C ASP A 90 0.34 -13.68 -5.97
N ASP A 91 0.20 -12.68 -6.85
CA ASP A 91 1.33 -11.89 -7.35
C ASP A 91 2.05 -11.12 -6.23
N VAL A 92 1.28 -10.43 -5.39
CA VAL A 92 1.80 -9.66 -4.26
C VAL A 92 2.42 -10.57 -3.20
N PHE A 93 1.77 -11.71 -2.92
CA PHE A 93 2.28 -12.70 -1.98
C PHE A 93 3.57 -13.34 -2.48
N SER A 94 3.69 -13.58 -3.78
CA SER A 94 4.91 -14.14 -4.38
C SER A 94 6.10 -13.20 -4.19
N LEU A 95 5.93 -11.89 -4.39
CA LEU A 95 6.99 -10.89 -4.16
C LEU A 95 7.47 -10.86 -2.70
N PHE A 96 6.54 -11.02 -1.76
CA PHE A 96 6.88 -11.07 -0.35
C PHE A 96 7.61 -12.38 0.02
N VAL A 97 7.13 -13.53 -0.46
CA VAL A 97 7.75 -14.83 -0.18
C VAL A 97 9.09 -15.02 -0.89
N SER A 98 9.32 -14.37 -2.03
CA SER A 98 10.62 -14.33 -2.69
C SER A 98 11.63 -13.40 -2.02
N GLU A 99 11.23 -12.71 -0.94
CA GLU A 99 12.04 -11.70 -0.24
C GLU A 99 12.46 -10.54 -1.16
N GLU A 100 11.72 -10.29 -2.25
CA GLU A 100 11.89 -9.11 -3.10
C GLU A 100 11.33 -7.84 -2.44
N VAL A 101 10.37 -8.01 -1.53
CA VAL A 101 9.85 -6.94 -0.68
C VAL A 101 9.62 -7.44 0.75
N ASP A 102 9.94 -6.60 1.72
CA ASP A 102 9.78 -6.89 3.15
C ASP A 102 8.42 -6.42 3.69
N LYS A 103 7.77 -5.49 2.98
CA LYS A 103 6.47 -4.93 3.36
C LYS A 103 5.57 -4.75 2.15
N VAL A 104 4.28 -5.03 2.35
CA VAL A 104 3.23 -4.73 1.36
C VAL A 104 2.20 -3.79 1.98
N GLU A 105 2.03 -2.63 1.37
CA GLU A 105 0.99 -1.65 1.72
C GLU A 105 -0.05 -1.58 0.59
N LEU A 106 -1.33 -1.73 0.95
CA LEU A 106 -2.47 -1.54 0.06
C LEU A 106 -3.01 -0.12 0.20
N LEU A 107 -2.98 0.60 -0.91
CA LEU A 107 -3.53 1.94 -1.04
C LEU A 107 -4.84 1.84 -1.81
N TYR A 108 -5.95 2.04 -1.12
CA TYR A 108 -7.29 2.01 -1.69
C TYR A 108 -8.16 3.12 -1.12
N THR A 109 -9.30 3.36 -1.77
CA THR A 109 -10.28 4.31 -1.25
C THR A 109 -11.40 3.58 -0.54
N LYS A 110 -11.55 3.82 0.76
CA LYS A 110 -12.63 3.31 1.60
C LYS A 110 -13.91 4.08 1.33
N PHE A 111 -15.00 3.36 1.05
CA PHE A 111 -16.33 3.95 0.98
C PHE A 111 -16.85 4.20 2.40
N VAL A 112 -17.12 5.46 2.74
CA VAL A 112 -17.67 5.84 4.05
C VAL A 112 -19.15 6.18 3.92
N SER A 113 -19.51 6.98 2.90
CA SER A 113 -20.88 7.30 2.55
C SER A 113 -20.98 7.73 1.08
N LEU A 114 -22.19 7.97 0.58
CA LEU A 114 -22.39 8.47 -0.78
C LEU A 114 -21.68 9.81 -1.08
N VAL A 115 -21.36 10.58 -0.03
CA VAL A 115 -20.73 11.90 -0.14
C VAL A 115 -19.27 11.87 0.32
N LYS A 116 -18.87 10.84 1.08
CA LYS A 116 -17.53 10.73 1.67
C LYS A 116 -16.84 9.43 1.26
N SER A 117 -15.68 9.59 0.65
CA SER A 117 -14.72 8.53 0.35
C SER A 117 -13.38 8.90 0.95
N ASP A 118 -12.66 7.94 1.53
CA ASP A 118 -11.42 8.19 2.27
C ASP A 118 -10.26 7.38 1.70
N PRO A 119 -9.20 8.01 1.16
CA PRO A 119 -8.00 7.30 0.72
C PRO A 119 -7.20 6.81 1.93
N VAL A 120 -6.99 5.50 2.01
CA VAL A 120 -6.33 4.84 3.15
C VAL A 120 -5.13 4.03 2.68
N ILE A 121 -4.16 3.89 3.58
CA ILE A 121 -3.02 2.98 3.45
C ILE A 121 -3.22 1.88 4.49
N HIS A 122 -3.09 0.63 4.07
CA HIS A 122 -3.26 -0.51 4.94
C HIS A 122 -2.13 -1.51 4.73
N THR A 123 -1.41 -1.89 5.79
CA THR A 123 -0.38 -2.94 5.70
C THR A 123 -1.05 -4.30 5.49
N LEU A 124 -0.81 -4.94 4.33
CA LEU A 124 -1.28 -6.29 4.03
C LEU A 124 -0.32 -7.36 4.53
N LEU A 125 0.99 -7.14 4.37
CA LEU A 125 2.03 -8.05 4.80
C LEU A 125 3.18 -7.25 5.43
N PRO A 126 3.78 -7.74 6.54
CA PRO A 126 3.40 -8.94 7.29
C PRO A 126 2.10 -8.75 8.08
N LEU A 127 1.30 -9.82 8.22
CA LEU A 127 0.12 -9.86 9.08
C LEU A 127 0.52 -9.96 10.57
N SER A 128 1.12 -8.91 11.13
CA SER A 128 1.34 -8.82 12.57
C SER A 128 0.16 -8.10 13.23
N PRO A 129 -0.23 -8.44 14.49
CA PRO A 129 -1.28 -7.71 15.23
C PRO A 129 -0.97 -6.22 15.42
N LYS A 130 0.25 -5.80 15.09
CA LYS A 130 0.71 -4.42 15.17
C LYS A 130 1.02 -3.79 13.81
N GLY A 131 1.09 -4.56 12.73
CA GLY A 131 1.68 -4.12 11.45
C GLY A 131 3.17 -3.76 11.52
N GLU A 132 3.79 -3.82 12.70
CA GLU A 132 5.11 -3.24 12.99
C GLU A 132 6.23 -3.97 12.27
N ILE A 133 6.90 -3.27 11.36
CA ILE A 133 8.30 -3.53 11.01
C ILE A 133 9.11 -2.46 11.73
N CYS A 134 10.09 -2.89 12.52
CA CYS A 134 11.02 -2.00 13.20
C CYS A 134 12.43 -2.33 12.73
N ASP A 135 13.25 -1.32 12.48
CA ASP A 135 14.68 -1.55 12.31
C ASP A 135 15.33 -2.06 13.62
N VAL A 136 16.59 -2.46 13.54
CA VAL A 136 17.38 -2.91 14.71
C VAL A 136 17.53 -1.86 15.82
N ASN A 137 17.21 -0.59 15.53
CA ASN A 137 17.25 0.53 16.47
C ASN A 137 15.87 0.89 17.05
N GLY A 138 14.80 0.18 16.64
CA GLY A 138 13.44 0.40 17.12
C GLY A 138 12.68 1.51 16.40
N VAL A 139 13.14 1.97 15.23
CA VAL A 139 12.40 2.92 14.38
C VAL A 139 11.36 2.15 13.57
N CYS A 140 10.08 2.39 13.85
CA CYS A 140 8.97 1.78 13.11
C CYS A 140 8.87 2.38 11.71
N VAL A 141 8.74 1.52 10.69
CA VAL A 141 8.65 1.93 9.27
C VAL A 141 7.21 2.23 8.81
N ASP A 142 6.28 2.22 9.76
CA ASP A 142 4.84 2.20 9.47
C ASP A 142 4.30 3.54 9.00
N ALA A 143 3.30 3.48 8.12
CA ALA A 143 2.56 4.66 7.74
C ALA A 143 1.88 5.26 8.99
N ALA A 144 2.07 6.56 9.21
CA ALA A 144 1.53 7.26 10.38
C ALA A 144 0.00 7.17 10.50
N GLU A 145 -0.70 6.76 9.44
CA GLU A 145 -2.15 6.61 9.36
C GLU A 145 -2.63 5.17 9.14
N ASP A 146 -1.86 4.13 9.47
CA ASP A 146 -2.38 2.76 9.41
C ASP A 146 -3.57 2.60 10.38
N GLU A 147 -4.75 2.25 9.85
CA GLU A 147 -6.00 2.20 10.62
C GLU A 147 -5.97 1.09 11.69
N PHE A 148 -5.19 0.02 11.46
CA PHE A 148 -4.98 -1.02 12.47
C PHE A 148 -4.24 -0.47 13.69
N PHE A 149 -3.30 0.45 13.48
CA PHE A 149 -2.60 1.16 14.54
C PHE A 149 -3.59 2.01 15.34
N ARG A 150 -4.46 2.80 14.70
CA ARG A 150 -5.46 3.62 15.42
C ARG A 150 -6.42 2.81 16.29
N LEU A 151 -6.95 1.70 15.78
CA LEU A 151 -7.90 0.87 16.54
C LEU A 151 -7.23 0.13 17.70
N THR A 152 -6.04 -0.41 17.48
CA THR A 152 -5.29 -1.14 18.51
C THR A 152 -4.78 -0.18 19.60
N TYR A 153 -4.30 1.01 19.23
CA TYR A 153 -3.86 2.03 20.19
C TYR A 153 -5.01 2.67 20.98
N LEU A 154 -6.20 2.83 20.36
CA LEU A 154 -7.38 3.27 21.11
C LEU A 154 -7.79 2.21 22.14
N LEU A 155 -7.84 0.93 21.76
CA LEU A 155 -8.23 -0.16 22.66
C LEU A 155 -7.26 -0.32 23.84
N LEU A 156 -5.95 -0.21 23.61
CA LEU A 156 -4.93 -0.27 24.67
C LEU A 156 -4.93 0.96 25.60
N ARG A 157 -5.55 2.07 25.20
CA ARG A 157 -5.74 3.25 26.06
C ARG A 157 -6.97 3.17 26.97
N PHE A 158 -7.86 2.21 26.72
CA PHE A 158 -9.10 2.00 27.48
C PHE A 158 -9.06 0.76 28.39
N VAL A 159 -7.91 0.08 28.52
CA VAL A 159 -7.66 -0.99 29.50
C VAL A 159 -6.63 -0.51 30.52
#